data_AF-A0A7Y2JJY7-F1
#
_entry.id   AF-A0A7Y2JJY7-F1
#
_cell.length_a   1.000
_cell.length_b   1.000
_cell.length_c   1.000
_cell.angle_alpha   90.00
_cell.angle_beta   90.00
_cell.angle_gamma   90.00
#
_symmetry.space_group_name_H-M   'P 1'
#
loop_
_entity.id
_entity.type
_entity.pdbx_description
1 polymer ?
#
loop_
_entity_poly.entity_id
_entity_poly.type
_entity_poly.pdbx_seq_one_letter_code
_entity_poly.pdbx_strand_id
1 'polypeptide(L)'
;AARASAKFRDYVAALMAERRAAPGSDLISRLITSEVDGQHLSDDEIISTIILLLNAGHEATVHTIGNAVRHLTAHPQRDRALAPDGIETAVEECLRFDPPLHMFTRWVYEDVTILGQPFRAGDEVGCLLASACRDNAVWPDADTFDPLRRKRPNVAFGAGIHFCIGAPLARLELQLALPLLFERCPELRIVELPEVANLYHFRGLKRLMVAR
;
A
#
# COMPACT_ATOMS: atom_id res chain seq x y z
N ALA A 1 17.34 9.28 12.94
CA ALA A 1 16.21 8.36 13.19
C ALA A 1 15.74 8.42 14.65
N ALA A 2 16.52 7.96 15.64
CA ALA A 2 16.09 7.82 17.04
C ALA A 2 15.40 9.06 17.66
N ARG A 3 15.94 10.27 17.45
CA ARG A 3 15.35 11.52 17.95
C ARG A 3 13.95 11.79 17.37
N ALA A 4 13.76 11.50 16.08
CA ALA A 4 12.46 11.72 15.42
C ALA A 4 11.42 10.71 15.92
N SER A 5 11.82 9.45 16.08
CA SER A 5 10.97 8.40 16.66
C SER A 5 10.54 8.73 18.09
N ALA A 6 11.45 9.21 18.94
CA ALA A 6 11.13 9.63 20.30
C ALA A 6 10.11 10.79 20.32
N LYS A 7 10.35 11.83 19.51
CA LYS A 7 9.41 12.97 19.39
C LYS A 7 8.03 12.53 18.89
N PHE A 8 7.99 11.60 17.94
CA PHE A 8 6.71 11.12 17.41
C PHE A 8 5.95 10.28 18.44
N ARG A 9 6.64 9.42 19.20
CA ARG A 9 6.05 8.73 20.35
C ARG A 9 5.48 9.71 21.37
N ASP A 10 6.24 10.74 21.74
CA ASP A 10 5.80 11.73 22.73
C ASP A 10 4.56 12.51 22.24
N TYR A 11 4.50 12.80 20.93
CA TYR A 11 3.32 13.39 20.30
C TYR A 11 2.10 12.47 20.38
N VAL A 12 2.24 11.19 20.04
CA VAL A 12 1.14 10.21 20.11
C VAL A 12 0.67 10.04 21.56
N ALA A 13 1.59 10.01 22.53
CA ALA A 13 1.25 9.93 23.95
C ALA A 13 0.42 11.14 24.41
N ALA A 14 0.80 12.36 24.00
CA ALA A 14 0.02 13.56 24.28
C ALA A 14 -1.39 13.49 23.66
N LEU A 15 -1.49 13.04 22.41
CA LEU A 15 -2.77 12.87 21.73
C LEU A 15 -3.67 11.81 22.40
N MET A 16 -3.07 10.73 22.92
CA MET A 16 -3.80 9.74 23.71
C MET A 16 -4.33 10.31 25.02
N ALA A 17 -3.54 11.15 25.71
CA ALA A 17 -4.00 11.81 26.94
C ALA A 17 -5.21 12.72 26.67
N GLU A 18 -5.21 13.45 25.54
CA GLU A 18 -6.38 14.22 25.10
C GLU A 18 -7.61 13.34 24.87
N ARG A 19 -7.44 12.19 24.19
CA ARG A 19 -8.55 11.25 23.92
C ARG A 19 -9.04 10.50 25.17
N ARG A 20 -8.21 10.35 26.19
CA ARG A 20 -8.66 9.86 27.51
C ARG A 20 -9.51 10.89 28.24
N ALA A 21 -9.14 12.17 28.17
CA ALA A 21 -9.88 13.24 28.80
C ALA A 21 -11.20 13.54 28.08
N ALA A 22 -11.23 13.43 26.75
CA ALA A 22 -12.40 13.64 25.91
C ALA A 22 -12.45 12.61 24.77
N PRO A 23 -13.04 11.41 25.01
CA PRO A 23 -13.17 10.38 23.98
C PRO A 23 -13.97 10.85 22.77
N GLY A 24 -13.47 10.53 21.57
CA GLY A 24 -14.12 10.81 20.30
C GLY A 24 -14.59 9.54 19.57
N SER A 25 -15.02 9.71 18.32
CA SER A 25 -15.40 8.61 17.41
C SER A 25 -14.22 8.08 16.57
N ASP A 26 -13.00 8.52 16.87
CA ASP A 26 -11.81 8.17 16.10
C ASP A 26 -11.14 6.85 16.53
N LEU A 27 -10.21 6.39 15.71
CA LEU A 27 -9.50 5.14 15.92
C LEU A 27 -8.69 5.12 17.22
N ILE A 28 -8.11 6.25 17.63
CA ILE A 28 -7.29 6.34 18.85
C ILE A 28 -8.18 6.11 20.07
N SER A 29 -9.34 6.77 20.12
CA SER A 29 -10.33 6.58 21.18
C SER A 29 -10.79 5.13 21.26
N ARG A 30 -11.03 4.49 20.11
CA ARG A 30 -11.39 3.07 20.04
C ARG A 30 -10.29 2.14 20.53
N LEU A 31 -9.03 2.38 20.17
CA LEU A 31 -7.89 1.58 20.63
C LEU A 31 -7.71 1.66 22.15
N ILE A 32 -7.91 2.85 22.74
CA ILE A 32 -7.84 3.06 24.20
C ILE A 32 -8.89 2.23 24.93
N THR A 33 -10.10 2.11 24.38
CA THR A 33 -11.19 1.35 25.02
C THR A 33 -11.25 -0.11 24.57
N SER A 34 -10.32 -0.57 23.73
CA SER A 34 -10.33 -1.93 23.19
C SER A 34 -9.93 -2.94 24.26
N GLU A 35 -10.57 -4.10 24.25
CA GLU A 35 -10.31 -5.22 25.13
C GLU A 35 -10.25 -6.50 24.30
N VAL A 36 -9.24 -7.33 24.53
CA VAL A 36 -9.06 -8.65 23.90
C VAL A 36 -8.80 -9.66 25.03
N ASP A 37 -9.63 -10.70 25.11
CA ASP A 37 -9.52 -11.76 26.13
C ASP A 37 -9.43 -11.24 27.58
N GLY A 38 -10.17 -10.18 27.92
CA GLY A 38 -10.13 -9.59 29.26
C GLY A 38 -9.01 -8.57 29.47
N GLN A 39 -8.19 -8.31 28.45
CA GLN A 39 -7.00 -7.46 28.57
C GLN A 39 -7.08 -6.24 27.67
N HIS A 40 -6.73 -5.09 28.22
CA HIS A 40 -6.54 -3.86 27.47
C HIS A 40 -5.12 -3.80 26.89
N LEU A 41 -5.00 -3.11 25.75
CA LEU A 41 -3.69 -2.75 25.22
C LEU A 41 -2.98 -1.79 26.17
N SER A 42 -1.69 -2.01 26.39
CA SER A 42 -0.81 -1.06 27.06
C SER A 42 -0.60 0.20 26.23
N ASP A 43 -0.17 1.29 26.87
CA ASP A 43 0.13 2.56 26.19
C ASP A 43 1.15 2.36 25.06
N ASP A 44 2.19 1.56 25.30
CA ASP A 44 3.23 1.27 24.31
C ASP A 44 2.69 0.48 23.11
N GLU A 45 1.76 -0.46 23.33
CA GLU A 45 1.09 -1.21 22.25
C GLU A 45 0.17 -0.30 21.42
N ILE A 46 -0.58 0.60 22.07
CA ILE A 46 -1.44 1.56 21.36
C ILE A 46 -0.58 2.52 20.53
N ILE A 47 0.48 3.09 21.12
CA ILE A 47 1.39 4.00 20.42
C ILE A 47 2.02 3.28 19.22
N SER A 48 2.57 2.07 19.44
CA SER A 48 3.18 1.28 18.37
C SER A 48 2.19 0.97 17.25
N THR A 49 0.94 0.66 17.59
CA THR A 49 -0.15 0.43 16.63
C THR A 49 -0.47 1.69 15.82
N ILE A 50 -0.58 2.85 16.47
CA ILE A 50 -0.84 4.13 15.79
C ILE A 50 0.29 4.46 14.81
N ILE A 51 1.55 4.28 15.25
CA ILE A 51 2.73 4.49 14.39
C ILE A 51 2.69 3.55 13.18
N LEU A 52 2.41 2.27 13.40
CA LEU A 52 2.29 1.27 12.34
C LEU A 52 1.22 1.67 11.32
N LEU A 53 0.02 2.02 11.78
CA LEU A 53 -1.10 2.36 10.92
C LEU A 53 -0.85 3.64 10.13
N LEU A 54 -0.23 4.65 10.73
CA LEU A 54 0.14 5.87 10.03
C LEU A 54 1.15 5.58 8.92
N ASN A 55 2.22 4.85 9.23
CA ASN A 55 3.26 4.53 8.24
C ASN A 55 2.71 3.66 7.11
N ALA A 56 1.94 2.63 7.45
CA ALA A 56 1.34 1.70 6.49
C ALA A 56 0.29 2.38 5.60
N GLY A 57 -0.54 3.27 6.18
CA GLY A 57 -1.60 3.97 5.45
C GLY A 57 -1.12 5.15 4.61
N HIS A 58 0.03 5.75 4.94
CA HIS A 58 0.54 6.93 4.24
C HIS A 58 1.40 6.57 3.01
N GLU A 59 2.55 5.93 3.23
CA GLU A 59 3.58 5.75 2.20
C GLU A 59 3.09 4.89 1.03
N ALA A 60 2.37 3.80 1.32
CA ALA A 60 1.90 2.88 0.30
C ALA A 60 0.91 3.53 -0.67
N THR A 61 -0.08 4.29 -0.16
CA THR A 61 -1.05 4.98 -1.01
C THR A 61 -0.37 6.09 -1.82
N VAL A 62 0.52 6.89 -1.21
CA VAL A 62 1.24 7.96 -1.93
C VAL A 62 2.01 7.41 -3.13
N HIS A 63 2.75 6.31 -2.94
CA HIS A 63 3.48 5.67 -4.03
C HIS A 63 2.54 5.08 -5.09
N THR A 64 1.44 4.45 -4.68
CA THR A 64 0.46 3.88 -5.62
C THR A 64 -0.16 4.97 -6.48
N ILE A 65 -0.57 6.09 -5.90
CA ILE A 65 -1.13 7.24 -6.64
C ILE A 65 -0.10 7.76 -7.64
N GLY A 66 1.16 7.98 -7.21
CA GLY A 66 2.23 8.43 -8.11
C GLY A 66 2.47 7.47 -9.29
N ASN A 67 2.51 6.16 -9.02
CA ASN A 67 2.66 5.13 -10.06
C ASN A 67 1.45 5.10 -11.00
N ALA A 68 0.23 5.19 -10.46
CA ALA A 68 -1.01 5.21 -11.24
C ALA A 68 -1.06 6.42 -12.18
N VAL A 69 -0.72 7.62 -11.69
CA VAL A 69 -0.64 8.83 -12.53
C VAL A 69 0.40 8.64 -13.63
N ARG A 70 1.59 8.10 -13.31
CA ARG A 70 2.62 7.82 -14.31
C ARG A 70 2.09 6.94 -15.45
N HIS A 71 1.34 5.88 -15.14
CA HIS A 71 0.84 4.94 -16.12
C HIS A 71 -0.35 5.46 -16.91
N LEU A 72 -1.28 6.14 -16.23
CA LEU A 72 -2.53 6.59 -16.84
C LEU A 72 -2.37 7.86 -17.68
N THR A 73 -1.42 8.73 -17.36
CA THR A 73 -1.29 10.07 -17.98
C THR A 73 -1.22 10.02 -19.51
N ALA A 74 -0.46 9.08 -20.08
CA ALA A 74 -0.30 8.93 -21.53
C ALA A 74 -1.06 7.70 -22.09
N HIS A 75 -1.92 7.07 -21.28
CA HIS A 75 -2.58 5.83 -21.69
C HIS A 75 -3.77 6.12 -22.62
N PRO A 76 -3.86 5.48 -23.81
CA PRO A 76 -4.93 5.78 -24.78
C PRO A 76 -6.34 5.46 -24.26
N GLN A 77 -6.45 4.54 -23.29
CA GLN A 77 -7.73 4.15 -22.69
C GLN A 77 -7.98 4.80 -21.31
N ARG A 78 -7.21 5.84 -20.94
CA ARG A 78 -7.33 6.52 -19.64
C ARG A 78 -8.77 6.90 -19.30
N ASP A 79 -9.46 7.58 -20.22
CA ASP A 79 -10.81 8.09 -19.94
C ASP A 79 -11.82 6.96 -19.75
N ARG A 80 -11.67 5.85 -20.49
CA ARG A 80 -12.47 4.64 -20.29
C ARG A 80 -12.17 3.97 -18.95
N ALA A 81 -10.90 3.93 -18.58
CA ALA A 81 -10.44 3.36 -17.31
C ALA A 81 -10.89 4.16 -16.09
N LEU A 82 -11.03 5.49 -16.22
CA LEU A 82 -11.46 6.37 -15.12
C LEU A 82 -12.98 6.57 -15.05
N ALA A 83 -13.74 6.00 -15.98
CA ALA A 83 -15.20 6.00 -15.94
C ALA A 83 -15.73 5.22 -14.71
N PRO A 84 -16.96 5.50 -14.23
CA PRO A 84 -17.51 4.85 -13.04
C PRO A 84 -17.51 3.32 -13.08
N ASP A 85 -17.68 2.70 -14.24
CA ASP A 85 -17.66 1.25 -14.45
C ASP A 85 -16.26 0.68 -14.74
N GLY A 86 -15.28 1.55 -15.01
CA GLY A 86 -13.89 1.19 -15.29
C GLY A 86 -12.95 1.33 -14.09
N ILE A 87 -13.21 2.30 -13.20
CA ILE A 87 -12.24 2.77 -12.20
C ILE A 87 -11.76 1.67 -11.25
N GLU A 88 -12.65 0.80 -10.80
CA GLU A 88 -12.25 -0.30 -9.93
C GLU A 88 -11.27 -1.26 -10.63
N THR A 89 -11.44 -1.50 -11.93
CA THR A 89 -10.53 -2.36 -12.71
C THR A 89 -9.17 -1.69 -12.86
N ALA A 90 -9.18 -0.40 -13.18
CA ALA A 90 -7.96 0.39 -13.34
C ALA A 90 -7.15 0.45 -12.04
N VAL A 91 -7.81 0.58 -10.89
CA VAL A 91 -7.16 0.61 -9.58
C VAL A 91 -6.48 -0.74 -9.27
N GLU A 92 -7.15 -1.86 -9.52
CA GLU A 92 -6.53 -3.18 -9.32
C GLU A 92 -5.33 -3.40 -10.26
N GLU A 93 -5.39 -2.92 -11.51
CA GLU A 93 -4.24 -3.00 -12.40
C GLU A 93 -3.09 -2.09 -11.92
N CYS A 94 -3.36 -0.87 -11.45
CA CYS A 94 -2.33 0.01 -10.92
C CYS A 94 -1.58 -0.64 -9.76
N LEU A 95 -2.33 -1.28 -8.85
CA LEU A 95 -1.79 -2.01 -7.70
C LEU A 95 -1.01 -3.25 -8.12
N ARG A 96 -1.50 -4.02 -9.09
CA ARG A 96 -0.80 -5.20 -9.61
C ARG A 96 0.49 -4.81 -10.35
N PHE A 97 0.41 -3.82 -11.24
CA PHE A 97 1.49 -3.55 -12.18
C PHE A 97 2.73 -2.99 -11.48
N ASP A 98 2.55 -2.05 -10.54
CA ASP A 98 3.63 -1.54 -9.69
C ASP A 98 3.17 -1.48 -8.23
N PRO A 99 3.15 -2.62 -7.53
CA PRO A 99 2.71 -2.66 -6.14
C PRO A 99 3.65 -1.82 -5.29
N PRO A 100 3.12 -0.91 -4.44
CA PRO A 100 3.94 0.02 -3.68
C PRO A 100 4.86 -0.69 -2.69
N LEU A 101 4.52 -1.90 -2.27
CA LEU A 101 5.34 -2.79 -1.45
C LEU A 101 5.70 -4.01 -2.30
N HIS A 102 6.97 -4.14 -2.68
CA HIS A 102 7.39 -5.18 -3.64
C HIS A 102 7.84 -6.49 -2.98
N MET A 103 8.07 -6.50 -1.66
CA MET A 103 8.63 -7.63 -0.92
C MET A 103 8.28 -7.58 0.55
N PHE A 104 8.08 -8.74 1.15
CA PHE A 104 8.10 -8.96 2.60
C PHE A 104 9.00 -10.14 2.94
N THR A 105 9.54 -10.20 4.16
CA THR A 105 10.29 -11.37 4.62
C THR A 105 9.48 -12.24 5.58
N ARG A 106 9.87 -13.51 5.66
CA ARG A 106 9.33 -14.52 6.59
C ARG A 106 10.48 -15.31 7.18
N TRP A 107 10.27 -15.84 8.38
CA TRP A 107 11.19 -16.77 9.02
C TRP A 107 10.63 -18.19 8.93
N VAL A 108 11.51 -19.14 8.65
CA VAL A 108 11.18 -20.57 8.61
C VAL A 108 11.25 -21.10 10.04
N TYR A 109 10.13 -21.60 10.56
CA TYR A 109 10.06 -22.09 11.94
C TYR A 109 10.42 -23.57 12.10
N GLU A 110 10.26 -24.35 11.03
CA GLU A 110 10.61 -25.76 10.96
C GLU A 110 11.08 -26.11 9.55
N ASP A 111 11.90 -27.15 9.42
CA ASP A 111 12.40 -27.62 8.13
C ASP A 111 11.23 -27.95 7.18
N VAL A 112 11.24 -27.36 5.99
CA VAL A 112 10.13 -27.47 5.03
C VAL A 112 10.65 -27.48 3.60
N THR A 113 9.93 -28.16 2.71
CA THR A 113 10.21 -28.10 1.26
C THR A 113 9.05 -27.41 0.55
N ILE A 114 9.34 -26.30 -0.14
CA ILE A 114 8.35 -25.51 -0.90
C ILE A 114 8.76 -25.51 -2.36
N LEU A 115 7.87 -25.94 -3.26
CA LEU A 115 8.13 -26.01 -4.71
C LEU A 115 9.42 -26.80 -5.05
N GLY A 116 9.74 -27.83 -4.27
CA GLY A 116 10.94 -28.64 -4.43
C GLY A 116 12.23 -28.03 -3.84
N GLN A 117 12.18 -26.81 -3.29
CA GLN A 117 13.30 -26.17 -2.61
C GLN A 117 13.25 -26.46 -1.10
N PRO A 118 14.30 -27.04 -0.49
CA PRO A 118 14.38 -27.22 0.95
C PRO A 118 14.78 -25.90 1.64
N PHE A 119 14.13 -25.64 2.77
CA PHE A 119 14.41 -24.55 3.71
C PHE A 119 14.57 -25.13 5.11
N ARG A 120 15.51 -24.57 5.88
CA ARG A 120 15.79 -24.99 7.26
C ARG A 120 15.17 -24.03 8.26
N ALA A 121 14.86 -24.54 9.44
CA ALA A 121 14.48 -23.70 10.57
C ALA A 121 15.55 -22.61 10.80
N GLY A 122 15.09 -21.36 10.89
CA GLY A 122 15.95 -20.18 11.02
C GLY A 122 16.34 -19.51 9.70
N ASP A 123 16.00 -20.06 8.54
CA ASP A 123 16.18 -19.36 7.26
C ASP A 123 15.23 -18.15 7.16
N GLU A 124 15.71 -17.06 6.55
CA GLU A 124 14.87 -15.91 6.15
C GLU A 124 14.52 -16.01 4.66
N VAL A 125 13.23 -15.85 4.34
CA VAL A 125 12.69 -15.97 2.99
C VAL A 125 12.07 -14.65 2.55
N GLY A 126 12.55 -14.10 1.43
CA GLY A 126 11.95 -12.94 0.78
C GLY A 126 10.81 -13.33 -0.17
N CYS A 127 9.60 -12.90 0.13
CA CYS A 127 8.43 -13.06 -0.73
C CYS A 127 8.31 -11.86 -1.69
N LEU A 128 8.75 -12.03 -2.94
CA LEU A 128 8.76 -10.99 -3.97
C LEU A 128 7.38 -10.78 -4.60
N LEU A 129 6.51 -10.00 -3.96
CA LEU A 129 5.15 -9.71 -4.42
C LEU A 129 5.13 -9.09 -5.82
N ALA A 130 6.04 -8.16 -6.11
CA ALA A 130 6.11 -7.53 -7.43
C ALA A 130 6.44 -8.54 -8.54
N SER A 131 7.27 -9.54 -8.24
CA SER A 131 7.60 -10.61 -9.18
C SER A 131 6.37 -11.49 -9.45
N ALA A 132 5.64 -11.89 -8.41
CA ALA A 132 4.41 -12.67 -8.55
C ALA A 132 3.32 -11.92 -9.34
N CYS A 133 3.25 -10.59 -9.18
CA CYS A 133 2.37 -9.74 -9.98
C CYS A 133 2.80 -9.62 -11.46
N ARG A 134 4.02 -10.01 -11.81
CA ARG A 134 4.59 -10.04 -13.17
C ARG A 134 4.81 -11.46 -13.72
N ASP A 135 4.31 -12.48 -13.03
CA ASP A 135 4.46 -13.87 -13.48
C ASP A 135 3.55 -14.16 -14.69
N ASN A 136 4.14 -14.43 -15.85
CA ASN A 136 3.41 -14.75 -17.09
C ASN A 136 2.61 -16.06 -17.01
N ALA A 137 2.94 -16.97 -16.09
CA ALA A 137 2.13 -18.17 -15.86
C ALA A 137 0.76 -17.84 -15.25
N VAL A 138 0.66 -16.71 -14.53
CA VAL A 138 -0.57 -16.24 -13.87
C VAL A 138 -1.24 -15.10 -14.65
N TRP A 139 -0.42 -14.21 -15.20
CA TRP A 139 -0.82 -12.98 -15.89
C TRP A 139 -0.33 -13.00 -17.35
N PRO A 140 -1.17 -13.37 -18.33
CA PRO A 140 -0.77 -13.24 -19.74
C PRO A 140 -0.39 -11.79 -20.06
N ASP A 141 0.70 -11.59 -20.78
CA ASP A 141 1.28 -10.26 -21.03
C ASP A 141 1.49 -9.47 -19.73
N ALA A 142 2.11 -10.11 -18.72
CA ALA A 142 2.21 -9.58 -17.36
C ALA A 142 2.92 -8.21 -17.31
N ASP A 143 3.82 -7.98 -18.27
CA ASP A 143 4.60 -6.76 -18.40
C ASP A 143 3.92 -5.61 -19.13
N THR A 144 2.72 -5.85 -19.65
CA THR A 144 1.86 -4.82 -20.23
C THR A 144 0.91 -4.27 -19.17
N PHE A 145 0.92 -2.95 -19.00
CA PHE A 145 -0.10 -2.26 -18.22
C PHE A 145 -1.38 -2.18 -19.06
N ASP A 146 -2.43 -2.82 -18.59
CA ASP A 146 -3.76 -2.75 -19.21
C ASP A 146 -4.78 -2.35 -18.12
N PRO A 147 -5.18 -1.07 -18.05
CA PRO A 147 -6.09 -0.59 -17.01
C PRO A 147 -7.51 -1.16 -17.13
N LEU A 148 -7.80 -1.89 -18.22
CA LEU A 148 -9.05 -2.62 -18.43
C LEU A 148 -8.87 -4.13 -18.32
N ARG A 149 -7.69 -4.60 -17.87
CA ARG A 149 -7.38 -6.01 -17.66
C ARG A 149 -8.44 -6.63 -16.76
N ARG A 150 -9.01 -7.76 -17.19
CA ARG A 150 -10.01 -8.49 -16.42
C ARG A 150 -9.54 -8.69 -14.97
N LYS A 151 -10.29 -8.13 -14.01
CA LYS A 151 -10.01 -8.24 -12.58
C LYS A 151 -9.81 -9.69 -12.17
N ARG A 152 -8.75 -9.93 -11.40
CA ARG A 152 -8.45 -11.19 -10.72
C ARG A 152 -7.72 -10.88 -9.42
N PRO A 153 -7.76 -11.77 -8.41
CA PRO A 153 -6.97 -11.60 -7.20
C PRO A 153 -5.48 -11.45 -7.54
N ASN A 154 -4.87 -10.37 -7.08
CA ASN A 154 -3.42 -10.16 -7.09
C ASN A 154 -2.89 -10.14 -5.65
N VAL A 155 -1.57 -10.13 -5.51
CA VAL A 155 -0.90 -10.20 -4.21
C VAL A 155 -0.30 -8.87 -3.77
N ALA A 156 -0.71 -7.74 -4.39
CA ALA A 156 -0.19 -6.41 -4.03
C ALA A 156 -0.50 -6.03 -2.57
N PHE A 157 -1.57 -6.59 -2.00
CA PHE A 157 -1.96 -6.43 -0.60
C PHE A 157 -1.51 -7.60 0.30
N GLY A 158 -0.68 -8.50 -0.20
CA GLY A 158 -0.31 -9.74 0.49
C GLY A 158 -1.45 -10.76 0.55
N ALA A 159 -1.33 -11.72 1.47
CA ALA A 159 -2.29 -12.81 1.67
C ALA A 159 -2.23 -13.35 3.11
N GLY A 160 -3.25 -14.13 3.48
CA GLY A 160 -3.33 -14.82 4.78
C GLY A 160 -3.69 -13.90 5.94
N ILE A 161 -3.27 -14.27 7.16
CA ILE A 161 -3.62 -13.55 8.40
C ILE A 161 -3.07 -12.12 8.46
N HIS A 162 -2.07 -11.80 7.65
CA HIS A 162 -1.49 -10.46 7.51
C HIS A 162 -1.92 -9.77 6.21
N PHE A 163 -3.04 -10.17 5.60
CA PHE A 163 -3.63 -9.44 4.48
C PHE A 163 -3.86 -7.97 4.87
N CYS A 164 -3.55 -7.05 3.96
CA CYS A 164 -3.53 -5.62 4.26
C CYS A 164 -4.89 -5.13 4.81
N ILE A 165 -4.86 -4.68 6.06
CA ILE A 165 -6.03 -4.07 6.74
C ILE A 165 -6.51 -2.79 6.03
N GLY A 166 -5.60 -2.06 5.39
CA GLY A 166 -5.88 -0.82 4.67
C GLY A 166 -6.39 -1.01 3.24
N ALA A 167 -6.50 -2.25 2.74
CA ALA A 167 -6.83 -2.50 1.33
C ALA A 167 -8.17 -1.85 0.88
N PRO A 168 -9.26 -1.87 1.67
CA PRO A 168 -10.49 -1.17 1.29
C PRO A 168 -10.31 0.36 1.22
N LEU A 169 -9.55 0.94 2.16
CA LEU A 169 -9.31 2.38 2.22
C LEU A 169 -8.43 2.83 1.04
N ALA A 170 -7.33 2.14 0.77
CA ALA A 170 -6.44 2.45 -0.35
C ALA A 170 -7.20 2.40 -1.69
N ARG A 171 -8.06 1.39 -1.88
CA ARG A 171 -8.92 1.31 -3.07
C ARG A 171 -9.84 2.52 -3.18
N LEU A 172 -10.54 2.88 -2.10
CA LEU A 172 -11.43 4.05 -2.08
C LEU A 172 -10.67 5.34 -2.41
N GLU A 173 -9.51 5.54 -1.80
CA GLU A 173 -8.64 6.70 -2.05
C GLU A 173 -8.27 6.80 -3.53
N LEU A 174 -7.81 5.71 -4.15
CA LEU A 174 -7.47 5.69 -5.58
C LEU A 174 -8.70 5.89 -6.48
N GLN A 175 -9.82 5.25 -6.16
CA GLN A 175 -11.07 5.35 -6.94
C GLN A 175 -11.65 6.77 -6.94
N LEU A 176 -11.40 7.55 -5.88
CA LEU A 176 -11.81 8.95 -5.80
C LEU A 176 -10.76 9.90 -6.37
N ALA A 177 -9.49 9.71 -6.01
CA ALA A 177 -8.43 10.64 -6.34
C ALA A 177 -8.08 10.66 -7.83
N LEU A 178 -8.03 9.48 -8.49
CA LEU A 178 -7.60 9.40 -9.88
C LEU A 178 -8.60 10.06 -10.84
N PRO A 179 -9.92 9.76 -10.81
CA PRO A 179 -10.88 10.45 -11.67
C PRO A 179 -10.89 11.96 -11.40
N LEU A 180 -10.91 12.37 -10.13
CA LEU A 180 -10.95 13.79 -9.75
C LEU A 180 -9.72 14.57 -10.25
N LEU A 181 -8.54 13.96 -10.21
CA LEU A 181 -7.32 14.56 -10.72
C LEU A 181 -7.41 14.84 -12.22
N PHE A 182 -7.80 13.84 -13.00
CA PHE A 182 -7.87 13.95 -14.47
C PHE A 182 -9.10 14.74 -14.95
N GLU A 183 -10.19 14.79 -14.19
CA GLU A 183 -11.30 15.72 -14.42
C GLU A 183 -10.83 17.17 -14.29
N ARG A 184 -10.06 17.49 -13.24
CA ARG A 184 -9.52 18.84 -13.00
C ARG A 184 -8.31 19.19 -13.87
N CYS A 185 -7.64 18.19 -14.41
CA CYS A 185 -6.40 18.32 -15.19
C CYS A 185 -6.44 17.41 -16.43
N PRO A 186 -7.36 17.61 -17.39
CA PRO A 186 -7.54 16.68 -18.51
C PRO A 186 -6.30 16.57 -19.41
N GLU A 187 -5.55 17.67 -19.52
CA GLU A 187 -4.32 17.80 -20.32
C GLU A 187 -3.04 17.52 -19.51
N LEU A 188 -3.18 16.98 -18.28
CA LEU A 188 -2.03 16.63 -17.44
C LEU A 188 -1.05 15.77 -18.24
N ARG A 189 0.21 16.17 -18.27
CA ARG A 189 1.28 15.47 -18.98
C ARG A 189 2.55 15.40 -18.16
N ILE A 190 3.29 14.31 -18.32
CA ILE A 190 4.60 14.12 -17.70
C ILE A 190 5.63 14.93 -18.50
N VAL A 191 6.40 15.78 -17.83
CA VAL A 191 7.39 16.68 -18.48
C VAL A 191 8.84 16.21 -18.31
N GLU A 192 9.08 15.24 -17.43
CA GLU A 192 10.38 14.64 -17.21
C GLU A 192 10.21 13.13 -17.00
N LEU A 193 11.13 12.33 -17.53
CA LEU A 193 11.13 10.89 -17.28
C LEU A 193 11.24 10.62 -15.76
N PRO A 194 10.27 9.90 -15.14
CA PRO A 194 10.28 9.74 -13.69
C PRO A 194 11.40 8.81 -13.23
N GLU A 195 12.12 9.22 -12.18
CA GLU A 195 13.11 8.37 -11.49
C GLU A 195 12.39 7.52 -10.42
N VAL A 196 12.55 6.20 -10.49
CA VAL A 196 12.12 5.29 -9.42
C VAL A 196 13.08 5.42 -8.26
N ALA A 197 12.56 5.66 -7.06
CA ALA A 197 13.38 5.79 -5.86
C ALA A 197 14.02 4.45 -5.50
N ASN A 198 15.29 4.46 -5.12
CA ASN A 198 16.00 3.28 -4.63
C ASN A 198 15.65 3.03 -3.14
N LEU A 199 14.45 2.50 -2.90
CA LEU A 199 13.93 2.20 -1.58
C LEU A 199 13.84 0.68 -1.40
N TYR A 200 14.27 0.19 -0.24
CA TYR A 200 14.38 -1.26 -0.01
C TYR A 200 13.02 -1.99 0.01
N HIS A 201 11.98 -1.42 0.62
CA HIS A 201 10.66 -2.05 0.72
C HIS A 201 9.62 -1.46 -0.24
N PHE A 202 9.87 -0.25 -0.76
CA PHE A 202 8.88 0.51 -1.50
C PHE A 202 9.22 0.64 -2.98
N ARG A 203 8.18 0.54 -3.82
CA ARG A 203 8.24 0.85 -5.24
C ARG A 203 7.54 2.19 -5.47
N GLY A 204 8.31 3.26 -5.30
CA GLY A 204 7.82 4.64 -5.44
C GLY A 204 8.65 5.45 -6.41
N LEU A 205 8.08 6.55 -6.89
CA LEU A 205 8.82 7.58 -7.63
C LEU A 205 9.49 8.53 -6.64
N LYS A 206 10.71 8.96 -6.97
CA LYS A 206 11.39 10.03 -6.24
C LYS A 206 10.70 11.38 -6.46
N ARG A 207 10.24 11.60 -7.70
CA ARG A 207 9.42 12.74 -8.13
C ARG A 207 8.68 12.38 -9.42
N LEU A 208 7.53 13.02 -9.63
CA LEU A 208 6.77 12.95 -10.89
C LEU A 208 6.49 14.38 -11.34
N MET A 209 7.27 14.87 -12.31
CA MET A 209 7.13 16.23 -12.82
C MET A 209 6.02 16.28 -13.86
N VAL A 210 5.01 17.12 -13.64
CA VAL A 210 3.84 17.25 -14.51
C VAL A 210 3.55 18.69 -14.88
N ALA A 211 2.92 18.90 -16.03
CA ALA A 211 2.36 20.17 -16.46
C ALA A 211 0.90 19.98 -16.89
N ARG A 212 0.14 21.07 -16.84
CA ARG A 212 -1.18 21.18 -17.46
C ARG A 212 -1.02 21.86 -18.82
#